data_AF-A0A8H8CH48-F1
#
_entry.id   AF-A0A8H8CH48-F1
#
_cell.length_a   1.000
_cell.length_b   1.000
_cell.length_c   1.000
_cell.angle_alpha   90.00
_cell.angle_beta   90.00
_cell.angle_gamma   90.00
#
_symmetry.space_group_name_H-M   'P 1'
#
loop_
_entity.id
_entity.type
_entity.pdbx_description
1 polymer ?
#
loop_
_entity_poly.entity_id
_entity_poly.type
_entity_poly.pdbx_seq_one_letter_code
_entity_poly.pdbx_strand_id
1 'polypeptide(L)'
;MEGPGEDFRPPWVYVGSGLVSWAVIPGIVLYSVFLYDFGDQEHVFQAPRRWARRKINSFFTLSPAEEKLLLLDNQQSNPADTEETIQG
;
A
#
# COMPACT_ATOMS: atom_id res chain seq x y z
N MET A 1 25.74 -33.61 34.85
CA MET A 1 25.52 -32.69 33.71
C MET A 1 24.58 -33.43 32.78
N GLU A 2 23.28 -33.24 32.94
CA GLU A 2 22.28 -33.82 32.04
C GLU A 2 22.48 -33.15 30.68
N GLY A 3 22.94 -33.92 29.70
CA GLY A 3 23.03 -33.48 28.32
C GLY A 3 21.62 -33.16 27.80
N PRO A 4 21.48 -32.26 26.82
CA PRO A 4 20.17 -31.93 26.26
C PRO A 4 19.50 -33.24 25.82
N GLY A 5 18.38 -33.59 26.46
CA GLY A 5 17.64 -34.80 26.16
C GLY A 5 17.35 -34.87 24.67
N GLU A 6 17.61 -36.03 24.06
CA GLU A 6 17.46 -36.22 22.62
C GLU A 6 16.09 -35.72 22.16
N ASP A 7 16.09 -34.75 21.26
CA ASP A 7 14.86 -34.15 20.78
C ASP A 7 14.10 -35.14 19.91
N PHE A 8 12.94 -35.58 20.38
CA PHE A 8 12.13 -36.65 19.77
C PHE A 8 11.39 -36.22 18.49
N ARG A 9 11.48 -34.94 18.10
CA ARG A 9 10.68 -34.39 17.00
C ARG A 9 11.30 -34.74 15.64
N PRO A 10 10.51 -35.25 14.69
CA PRO A 10 10.98 -35.49 13.33
C PRO A 10 11.56 -34.20 12.70
N PRO A 11 12.62 -34.29 11.87
CA PRO A 11 13.30 -33.12 11.30
C PRO A 11 12.39 -32.16 10.52
N TRP A 12 11.32 -32.68 9.91
CA TRP A 12 10.35 -31.89 9.15
C TRP A 12 9.55 -30.93 10.02
N VAL A 13 9.44 -31.18 11.34
CA VAL A 13 8.72 -30.30 12.28
C VAL A 13 9.42 -28.95 12.37
N TYR A 14 10.75 -28.93 12.37
CA TYR A 14 11.52 -27.68 12.39
C TYR A 14 11.36 -26.89 11.11
N VAL A 15 11.49 -27.56 9.96
CA VAL A 15 11.30 -26.94 8.65
C VAL A 15 9.87 -26.42 8.50
N GLY A 16 8.88 -27.21 8.91
CA GLY A 16 7.47 -26.82 8.90
C GLY A 16 7.19 -25.62 9.80
N SER A 17 7.70 -25.63 11.04
CA SER A 17 7.52 -24.52 11.98
C SER A 17 8.16 -23.22 11.49
N GLY A 18 9.34 -23.32 10.86
CA GLY A 18 10.02 -22.19 10.24
C GLY A 18 9.22 -21.63 9.06
N LEU A 19 8.72 -22.51 8.19
CA LEU A 19 7.92 -22.11 7.03
C LEU A 19 6.59 -21.47 7.44
N VAL A 20 5.91 -22.04 8.43
CA VAL A 20 4.67 -21.48 8.99
C VAL A 20 4.94 -20.10 9.57
N SER A 21 5.99 -19.93 10.36
CA SER A 21 6.34 -18.62 10.92
C SER A 21 6.66 -17.61 9.82
N TRP A 22 7.41 -18.04 8.80
CA TRP A 22 7.75 -17.21 7.65
C TRP A 22 6.54 -16.81 6.81
N ALA A 23 5.47 -17.61 6.77
CA ALA A 23 4.24 -17.26 6.06
C ALA A 23 3.26 -16.45 6.92
N VAL A 24 3.08 -16.83 8.19
CA VAL A 24 2.08 -16.26 9.09
C VAL A 24 2.46 -14.84 9.49
N ILE A 25 3.72 -14.59 9.86
CA ILE A 25 4.17 -13.26 10.30
C ILE A 25 3.93 -12.19 9.22
N PRO A 26 4.41 -12.33 7.96
CA PRO A 26 4.10 -11.36 6.93
C PRO A 26 2.62 -11.35 6.56
N GLY A 27 1.92 -12.50 6.62
CA GLY A 27 0.47 -12.56 6.41
C GLY A 27 -0.31 -11.66 7.38
N ILE A 28 0.05 -11.68 8.66
CA ILE A 28 -0.55 -10.81 9.68
C ILE A 28 -0.28 -9.34 9.38
N VAL A 29 0.95 -8.99 8.97
CA VAL A 29 1.32 -7.61 8.60
C VAL A 29 0.51 -7.13 7.41
N LEU A 30 0.41 -7.93 6.34
CA LEU A 30 -0.39 -7.63 5.17
C LEU A 30 -1.87 -7.47 5.53
N TYR A 31 -2.43 -8.40 6.28
CA TYR A 31 -3.81 -8.32 6.76
C TYR A 31 -4.05 -7.03 7.54
N SER A 32 -3.15 -6.70 8.47
CA SER A 32 -3.22 -5.49 9.29
C SER A 32 -3.22 -4.22 8.44
N VAL A 33 -2.33 -4.13 7.45
CA VAL A 33 -2.19 -2.90 6.64
C VAL A 33 -3.33 -2.72 5.63
N PHE A 34 -3.82 -3.80 5.02
CA PHE A 34 -4.73 -3.71 3.86
C PHE A 34 -6.19 -4.04 4.18
N LEU A 35 -6.45 -4.98 5.11
CA LEU A 35 -7.78 -5.56 5.31
C LEU A 35 -8.37 -5.20 6.68
N TYR A 36 -7.55 -5.14 7.72
CA TYR A 36 -8.01 -4.91 9.08
C TYR A 36 -8.42 -3.45 9.31
N ASP A 37 -9.55 -3.27 9.99
CA ASP A 37 -10.04 -1.96 10.40
C ASP A 37 -9.73 -1.71 11.88
N PHE A 38 -8.84 -0.74 12.14
CA PHE A 38 -8.41 -0.37 13.49
C PHE A 38 -9.37 0.62 14.16
N GLY A 39 -10.39 1.11 13.45
CA GLY A 39 -11.29 2.15 13.93
C GLY A 39 -10.59 3.51 14.08
N ASP A 40 -11.16 4.37 14.94
CA ASP A 40 -10.78 5.78 15.07
C ASP A 40 -9.54 6.02 15.96
N GLN A 41 -8.84 4.95 16.37
CA GLN A 41 -7.67 5.04 17.23
C GLN A 41 -6.38 5.10 16.41
N GLU A 42 -5.42 5.93 16.84
CA GLU A 42 -4.09 5.97 16.22
C GLU A 42 -3.41 4.61 16.41
N HIS A 43 -3.11 3.95 15.29
CA HIS A 43 -2.50 2.63 15.29
C HIS A 43 -1.19 2.64 14.52
N VAL A 44 -0.20 1.85 14.96
CA VAL A 44 1.15 1.83 14.37
C VAL A 44 1.15 1.51 12.87
N PHE A 45 0.16 0.77 12.39
CA PHE A 45 0.01 0.44 10.96
C PHE A 45 -0.74 1.49 10.14
N GLN A 46 -1.21 2.60 10.74
CA GLN A 46 -1.86 3.67 9.98
C GLN A 46 -0.91 4.37 8.99
N ALA A 47 0.33 4.69 9.40
CA ALA A 47 1.30 5.31 8.50
C ALA A 47 1.64 4.42 7.28
N PRO A 48 1.96 3.12 7.45
CA PRO A 48 2.09 2.17 6.35
C PRO A 48 0.83 2.10 5.47
N ARG A 49 -0.36 2.08 6.06
CA ARG A 49 -1.64 2.04 5.32
C ARG A 49 -1.87 3.29 4.48
N ARG A 50 -1.55 4.49 5.00
CA ARG A 50 -1.61 5.74 4.22
C ARG A 50 -0.63 5.74 3.06
N TRP A 51 0.59 5.24 3.26
CA TRP A 51 1.55 5.03 2.18
C TRP A 51 1.01 4.06 1.12
N ALA A 52 0.49 2.91 1.56
CA ALA A 52 -0.03 1.88 0.67
C ALA A 52 -1.23 2.39 -0.15
N ARG A 53 -2.18 3.09 0.48
CA ARG A 53 -3.29 3.75 -0.20
C ARG A 53 -2.83 4.76 -1.25
N ARG A 54 -1.84 5.61 -0.92
CA ARG A 54 -1.26 6.55 -1.90
C ARG A 54 -0.62 5.82 -3.08
N LYS A 55 0.09 4.72 -2.82
CA LYS A 55 0.71 3.90 -3.87
C LYS A 55 -0.33 3.21 -4.76
N ILE A 56 -1.35 2.59 -4.17
CA ILE A 56 -2.44 1.98 -4.92
C ILE A 56 -3.14 3.05 -5.76
N ASN A 57 -3.50 4.20 -5.16
CA ASN A 57 -4.15 5.28 -5.89
C ASN A 57 -3.28 5.81 -7.03
N SER A 58 -1.96 5.91 -6.87
CA SER A 58 -1.07 6.34 -7.96
C SER A 58 -1.05 5.43 -9.19
N PHE A 59 -1.53 4.18 -9.08
CA PHE A 59 -1.72 3.30 -10.24
C PHE A 59 -3.06 3.54 -10.97
N PHE A 60 -4.06 4.11 -10.28
CA PHE A 60 -5.41 4.29 -10.81
C PHE A 60 -5.81 5.76 -10.99
N THR A 61 -5.00 6.70 -10.50
CA THR A 61 -5.16 8.15 -10.65
C THR A 61 -3.95 8.73 -11.36
N LEU A 62 -4.13 9.90 -11.95
CA LEU A 62 -3.03 10.67 -12.52
C LEU A 62 -1.97 10.92 -11.46
N SER A 63 -0.71 10.81 -11.86
CA SER A 63 0.39 11.25 -11.01
C SER A 63 0.23 12.74 -10.69
N PRO A 64 0.74 13.25 -9.56
CA PRO A 64 0.65 14.67 -9.22
C PRO A 64 1.27 15.60 -10.28
N ALA A 65 2.14 15.08 -11.14
CA ALA A 65 2.69 15.80 -12.27
C ALA A 65 1.67 15.91 -13.43
N GLU A 66 0.97 14.83 -13.75
CA GLU A 66 -0.06 14.81 -14.79
C GLU A 66 -1.31 15.59 -14.39
N GLU A 67 -1.69 15.57 -13.11
CA GLU A 67 -2.79 16.40 -12.59
C GLU A 67 -2.50 17.90 -12.81
N LYS A 68 -1.26 18.34 -12.57
CA LYS A 68 -0.86 19.74 -12.83
C LYS A 68 -0.94 20.10 -14.30
N LEU A 69 -0.59 19.18 -15.19
CA LEU A 69 -0.70 19.41 -16.64
C LEU A 69 -2.16 19.59 -17.06
N LEU A 70 -3.08 18.79 -16.52
CA LEU A 70 -4.51 18.97 -16.79
C LEU A 70 -5.08 20.27 -16.23
N LEU A 71 -4.60 20.73 -15.07
CA LEU A 71 -5.02 22.02 -14.51
C LEU A 71 -4.54 23.19 -15.37
N LEU A 72 -3.32 23.12 -15.90
CA LEU A 72 -2.78 24.11 -16.83
C LEU A 72 -3.54 24.09 -18.17
N ASP A 73 -3.81 22.91 -18.71
CA ASP A 73 -4.55 22.72 -19.96
C ASP A 73 -6.02 23.19 -19.84
N ASN A 74 -6.71 22.91 -18.72
CA ASN A 74 -8.05 23.44 -18.43
C ASN A 74 -8.04 24.98 -18.29
N GLN A 75 -6.96 25.57 -17.75
CA GLN A 75 -6.86 27.02 -17.63
C GLN A 75 -6.63 27.69 -19.00
N GLN A 76 -5.96 27.00 -19.93
CA GLN A 76 -5.69 27.46 -21.30
C GLN A 76 -6.87 27.25 -22.26
N SER A 77 -7.76 26.31 -21.96
CA SER A 77 -8.98 26.03 -22.74
C SER A 77 -10.23 26.75 -22.21
N ASN A 78 -10.05 27.68 -21.27
CA ASN A 78 -11.12 28.51 -20.74
C ASN A 78 -11.83 29.25 -21.90
N PRO A 79 -13.17 29.20 -22.04
CA PRO A 79 -13.92 29.69 -23.20
C PRO A 79 -13.78 31.20 -23.51
N ALA A 80 -13.08 31.97 -22.68
CA ALA A 80 -12.75 33.36 -22.97
C ALA A 80 -11.87 33.54 -24.23
N ASP A 81 -11.06 32.53 -24.59
CA ASP A 81 -10.15 32.62 -25.75
C ASP A 81 -10.82 32.18 -27.07
N THR A 82 -11.97 31.52 -27.01
CA THR A 82 -12.68 31.04 -28.22
C THR A 82 -13.52 32.12 -28.89
N GLU A 83 -13.93 33.16 -28.14
CA GLU A 83 -14.76 34.26 -28.69
C GLU A 83 -13.97 35.27 -29.54
N GLU A 84 -12.65 35.38 -29.38
CA GLU A 84 -11.82 36.29 -30.19
C GLU A 84 -11.41 35.72 -31.56
N THR A 85 -11.51 34.41 -31.80
CA THR A 85 -11.03 33.77 -33.04
C THR A 85 -12.11 33.67 -34.14
N ILE A 86 -13.40 33.80 -33.80
CA ILE A 86 -14.52 33.61 -34.74
C ILE A 86 -15.03 34.95 -35.34
N GLN A 87 -14.54 36.10 -34.84
CA GLN A 87 -14.95 37.46 -35.26
C GLN A 87 -13.85 38.24 -36.01
N GLY A 88 -12.93 37.54 -36.70
CA GLY A 88 -11.86 38.14 -37.52
C GLY A 88 -11.99 37.82 -39.00
#